data_AF-A0A916IXZ2-F1
#
_entry.id   AF-A0A916IXZ2-F1
#
_cell.length_a   1.000
_cell.length_b   1.000
_cell.length_c   1.000
_cell.angle_alpha   90.00
_cell.angle_beta   90.00
_cell.angle_gamma   90.00
#
_symmetry.space_group_name_H-M   'P 1'
#
loop_
_entity.id
_entity.type
_entity.pdbx_description
1 polymer ?
#
loop_
_entity_poly.entity_id
_entity_poly.type
_entity_poly.pdbx_seq_one_letter_code
_entity_poly.pdbx_strand_id
1 'polypeptide(L)'
;MEIHVRLDDARALPHAMNIRIPVLLTISGTQYHAGVRATPNNLYVWIFPDIRTLLCERKKLGHALADAGFHKNDQVFLDVDGNSITLRASYQ
;
A
#
# COMPACT_ATOMS: atom_id res chain seq x y z
N MET A 1 -10.52 -2.91 3.85
CA MET A 1 -9.63 -1.78 4.17
C MET A 1 -8.71 -1.57 3.00
N GLU A 2 -8.50 -0.31 2.64
CA GLU A 2 -7.69 0.13 1.50
C GLU A 2 -6.80 1.28 1.96
N ILE A 3 -5.70 1.51 1.25
CA ILE A 3 -4.80 2.63 1.51
C ILE A 3 -4.89 3.57 0.32
N HIS A 4 -5.36 4.78 0.59
CA HIS A 4 -5.45 5.87 -0.37
C HIS A 4 -4.52 7.00 0.06
N VAL A 5 -3.66 7.43 -0.86
CA VAL A 5 -2.76 8.57 -0.67
C VAL A 5 -3.15 9.62 -1.69
N ARG A 6 -3.37 10.86 -1.25
CA ARG A 6 -3.65 11.97 -2.17
C ARG A 6 -2.50 12.12 -3.15
N LEU A 7 -2.79 12.43 -4.40
CA LEU A 7 -1.78 12.52 -5.45
C LEU A 7 -0.66 13.52 -5.10
N ASP A 8 -1.02 14.65 -4.47
CA ASP A 8 -0.07 15.69 -4.05
C ASP A 8 0.92 15.20 -2.98
N ASP A 9 0.48 14.26 -2.13
CA ASP A 9 1.28 13.63 -1.07
C ASP A 9 2.00 12.37 -1.56
N ALA A 10 1.62 11.85 -2.73
CA ALA A 10 2.10 10.59 -3.30
C ALA A 10 3.36 10.74 -4.16
N ARG A 11 4.05 11.89 -4.12
CA ARG A 11 5.24 12.16 -4.96
C ARG A 11 6.35 11.12 -4.80
N ALA A 12 6.49 10.56 -3.60
CA ALA A 12 7.47 9.52 -3.31
C ALA A 12 7.04 8.11 -3.76
N LEU A 13 5.74 7.89 -4.02
CA LEU A 13 5.23 6.57 -4.38
C LEU A 13 5.53 6.25 -5.86
N PRO A 14 5.98 5.03 -6.17
CA PRO A 14 6.17 4.59 -7.55
C PRO A 14 4.81 4.31 -8.20
N HIS A 15 4.22 5.33 -8.82
CA HIS A 15 2.91 5.25 -9.44
C HIS A 15 2.92 5.80 -10.86
N ALA A 16 1.99 5.31 -11.66
CA ALA A 16 1.69 5.82 -12.99
C ALA A 16 0.18 5.77 -13.24
N MET A 17 -0.31 6.65 -14.12
CA MET A 17 -1.72 6.70 -14.46
C MET A 17 -2.15 5.43 -15.21
N ASN A 18 -3.20 4.78 -14.71
CA ASN A 18 -3.78 3.55 -15.27
C ASN A 18 -2.83 2.34 -15.38
N ILE A 19 -1.60 2.43 -14.89
CA ILE A 19 -0.61 1.35 -14.93
C ILE A 19 -0.41 0.82 -13.51
N ARG A 20 -0.43 -0.51 -13.36
CA ARG A 20 -0.07 -1.16 -12.11
C ARG A 20 1.44 -1.27 -12.03
N ILE A 21 2.05 -0.54 -11.10
CA ILE A 21 3.46 -0.64 -10.78
C ILE A 21 3.63 -1.68 -9.67
N PRO A 22 4.45 -2.74 -9.86
CA PRO A 22 4.72 -3.72 -8.82
C PRO A 22 5.59 -3.12 -7.72
N VAL A 23 5.24 -3.41 -6.47
CA VAL A 23 6.00 -2.96 -5.29
C VAL A 23 6.15 -4.09 -4.28
N LEU A 24 7.17 -3.99 -3.43
CA LEU A 24 7.32 -4.80 -2.23
C LEU A 24 6.75 -4.01 -1.04
N LEU A 25 5.68 -4.53 -0.44
CA LEU A 25 5.00 -3.89 0.68
C LEU A 25 5.34 -4.62 1.99
N THR A 26 5.86 -3.90 2.97
CA THR A 26 6.15 -4.42 4.31
C THR A 26 5.10 -3.89 5.30
N ILE A 27 4.38 -4.80 5.97
CA ILE A 27 3.40 -4.49 7.02
C ILE A 27 3.83 -5.23 8.29
N SER A 28 4.15 -4.49 9.36
CA SER A 28 4.60 -5.05 10.65
C SER A 28 5.67 -6.14 10.50
N GLY A 29 6.67 -5.88 9.64
CA GLY A 29 7.79 -6.79 9.37
C GLY A 29 7.50 -7.92 8.35
N THR A 30 6.25 -8.10 7.92
CA THR A 30 5.89 -9.10 6.90
C THR A 30 5.86 -8.49 5.51
N GLN A 31 6.51 -9.15 4.54
CA GLN A 31 6.61 -8.69 3.17
C GLN A 31 5.55 -9.31 2.24
N TYR A 32 5.07 -8.48 1.31
CA TYR A 32 4.05 -8.84 0.33
C TYR A 32 4.37 -8.26 -1.04
N HIS A 33 4.08 -9.00 -2.10
CA HIS A 33 4.01 -8.45 -3.45
C HIS A 33 2.68 -7.69 -3.61
N ALA A 34 2.76 -6.40 -3.87
CA ALA A 34 1.61 -5.53 -4.07
C ALA A 34 1.72 -4.79 -5.42
N GLY A 35 0.70 -3.98 -5.71
CA GLY A 35 0.74 -3.05 -6.83
C GLY A 35 0.26 -1.67 -6.41
N VAL A 36 0.77 -0.64 -7.06
CA VAL A 36 0.35 0.75 -6.88
C VAL A 36 -0.10 1.31 -8.22
N ARG A 37 -1.12 2.16 -8.22
CA ARG A 37 -1.62 2.84 -9.43
C ARG A 37 -2.22 4.19 -9.06
N ALA A 38 -2.17 5.14 -9.98
CA ALA A 38 -3.00 6.34 -9.93
C ALA A 38 -4.20 6.21 -10.88
N THR A 39 -5.36 6.71 -10.47
CA THR A 39 -6.58 6.71 -11.28
C THR A 39 -6.88 8.09 -11.86
N PRO A 40 -7.39 8.19 -13.10
CA PRO A 40 -7.63 9.49 -13.75
C PRO A 40 -8.81 10.26 -13.14
N ASN A 41 -9.82 9.57 -12.62
CA ASN A 41 -11.05 10.18 -12.13
C ASN A 41 -11.02 10.51 -10.62
N ASN A 42 -9.96 10.09 -9.93
CA ASN A 42 -9.84 10.27 -8.49
C ASN A 42 -8.37 10.53 -8.18
N LEU A 43 -8.05 11.71 -7.63
CA LEU A 43 -6.69 12.18 -7.37
C LEU A 43 -6.04 11.46 -6.18
N TYR A 44 -6.11 10.14 -6.19
CA TYR A 44 -5.48 9.26 -5.22
C TYR A 44 -4.60 8.25 -5.93
N VAL A 45 -3.45 8.00 -5.31
CA VAL A 45 -2.65 6.81 -5.52
C VAL A 45 -3.14 5.78 -4.52
N TRP A 46 -3.45 4.58 -5.00
CA TRP A 46 -3.91 3.50 -4.13
C TRP A 46 -3.02 2.26 -4.24
N ILE A 47 -2.91 1.55 -3.11
CA ILE A 47 -2.32 0.22 -3.06
C ILE A 47 -3.41 -0.80 -3.37
N PHE A 48 -3.15 -1.70 -4.32
CA PHE A 48 -4.14 -2.70 -4.73
C PHE A 48 -4.61 -3.55 -3.54
N PRO A 49 -5.92 -3.85 -3.46
CA PRO A 49 -6.47 -4.68 -2.40
C PRO A 49 -6.05 -6.15 -2.51
N ASP A 50 -5.60 -6.59 -3.69
CA ASP A 50 -5.08 -7.93 -3.94
C ASP A 50 -3.55 -7.92 -3.89
N ILE A 51 -3.01 -8.49 -2.82
CA ILE A 51 -1.57 -8.68 -2.59
C ILE A 51 -1.23 -10.17 -2.59
N ARG A 52 0.05 -10.49 -2.60
CA ARG A 52 0.53 -11.86 -2.46
C ARG A 52 1.61 -11.97 -1.40
N THR A 53 1.68 -13.09 -0.70
CA THR A 53 2.84 -13.43 0.15
C THR A 53 4.09 -13.64 -0.72
N LEU A 54 5.26 -13.73 -0.11
CA LEU A 54 6.49 -14.11 -0.82
C LEU A 54 6.42 -15.51 -1.46
N LEU A 55 5.55 -16.38 -0.93
CA LEU A 55 5.23 -17.70 -1.51
C LEU A 55 4.17 -17.62 -2.64
N CYS A 56 3.85 -16.41 -3.11
CA CYS A 56 2.87 -16.13 -4.17
C CYS A 56 1.40 -16.48 -3.84
N GLU A 57 1.08 -16.73 -2.57
CA GLU A 57 -0.29 -16.99 -2.13
C GLU A 57 -1.09 -15.70 -2.13
N ARG A 58 -2.34 -15.74 -2.63
CA ARG A 58 -3.21 -14.56 -2.66
C ARG A 58 -3.68 -14.19 -1.26
N LYS A 59 -3.57 -12.91 -0.91
CA LYS A 59 -4.11 -12.35 0.33
C LYS A 59 -4.78 -11.01 0.03
N LYS A 60 -5.83 -10.69 0.80
CA LYS A 60 -6.44 -9.35 0.76
C LYS A 60 -5.65 -8.40 1.65
N LEU A 61 -5.31 -7.21 1.13
CA LEU A 61 -4.62 -6.16 1.86
C LEU A 61 -5.34 -5.86 3.18
N GLY A 62 -6.66 -5.77 3.15
CA GLY A 62 -7.46 -5.54 4.36
C GLY A 62 -7.28 -6.60 5.44
N HIS A 63 -7.08 -7.87 5.08
CA HIS A 63 -6.79 -8.91 6.07
C HIS A 63 -5.37 -8.76 6.60
N ALA A 64 -4.38 -8.50 5.74
CA ALA A 64 -3.00 -8.28 6.19
C ALA A 64 -2.87 -7.07 7.13
N LEU A 65 -3.64 -6.00 6.87
CA LEU A 65 -3.72 -4.83 7.75
C LEU A 65 -4.40 -5.17 9.09
N ALA A 66 -5.51 -5.90 9.07
CA ALA A 66 -6.20 -6.33 10.29
C ALA A 66 -5.31 -7.24 11.16
N ASP A 67 -4.65 -8.23 10.55
CA ASP A 67 -3.72 -9.14 11.22
C ASP A 67 -2.55 -8.37 11.87
N ALA A 68 -2.19 -7.22 11.30
CA ALA A 68 -1.14 -6.34 11.81
C ALA A 68 -1.64 -5.29 12.82
N GLY A 69 -2.93 -5.32 13.18
CA GLY A 69 -3.53 -4.44 14.20
C GLY A 69 -4.06 -3.10 13.68
N PHE A 70 -4.12 -2.89 12.36
CA PHE A 70 -4.69 -1.67 11.78
C PHE A 70 -6.22 -1.74 11.69
N HIS A 71 -6.85 -0.60 11.92
CA HIS A 71 -8.30 -0.42 11.87
C HIS A 71 -8.72 0.52 10.74
N LYS A 72 -10.01 0.50 10.42
CA LYS A 72 -10.59 1.40 9.43
C LYS A 72 -10.41 2.85 9.89
N ASN A 73 -9.96 3.70 8.97
CA ASN A 73 -9.68 5.13 9.18
C ASN A 73 -8.41 5.44 9.99
N ASP A 74 -7.57 4.44 10.29
CA ASP A 74 -6.25 4.70 10.86
C ASP A 74 -5.41 5.53 9.88
N GLN A 75 -4.69 6.50 10.43
CA GLN A 75 -3.63 7.19 9.69
C GLN A 75 -2.36 6.34 9.74
N VAL A 76 -1.74 6.19 8.58
CA VAL A 76 -0.51 5.41 8.40
C VAL A 76 0.53 6.25 7.70
N PHE A 77 1.79 6.03 8.04
CA PHE A 77 2.93 6.57 7.32
C PHE A 77 3.45 5.51 6.34
N LEU A 78 3.78 5.96 5.13
CA LEU A 78 4.43 5.15 4.11
C LEU A 78 5.88 5.62 4.00
N ASP A 79 6.80 4.75 4.39
CA ASP A 79 8.23 4.93 4.16
C ASP A 79 8.57 4.29 2.81
N VAL A 80 9.12 5.07 1.86
CA VAL A 80 9.26 4.65 0.47
C VAL A 80 10.72 4.72 0.05
N ASP A 81 11.24 3.57 -0.38
CA ASP A 81 12.58 3.40 -0.96
C ASP A 81 12.47 2.69 -2.31
N GLY A 82 12.43 3.49 -3.39
CA GLY A 82 12.19 3.00 -4.75
C GLY A 82 10.86 2.26 -4.87
N ASN A 83 10.92 0.94 -5.13
CA ASN A 83 9.74 0.07 -5.22
C ASN A 83 9.41 -0.66 -3.91
N SER A 84 10.09 -0.32 -2.82
CA SER A 84 9.82 -0.86 -1.49
C SER A 84 9.02 0.16 -0.67
N ILE A 85 7.93 -0.30 -0.06
CA ILE A 85 7.05 0.52 0.77
C ILE A 85 6.93 -0.15 2.13
N THR A 86 7.22 0.58 3.21
CA THR A 86 7.01 0.09 4.58
C THR A 86 5.89 0.89 5.24
N LEU A 87 4.89 0.17 5.72
CA LEU A 87 3.76 0.72 6.44
C LEU A 87 4.13 0.89 7.93
N ARG A 88 3.98 2.11 8.46
CA ARG A 88 4.14 2.40 9.88
C ARG A 88 2.83 2.96 10.43
N ALA A 89 2.43 2.50 11.61
CA ALA A 89 1.35 3.13 12.35
C ALA A 89 1.75 4.55 12.74
N SER A 90 0.80 5.48 12.66
CA SER A 90 0.93 6.80 13.26
C SER A 90 0.80 6.63 14.78
N TYR A 91 1.90 6.30 15.47
CA TYR A 91 1.91 6.36 16.93
C TYR A 91 1.87 7.83 17.34
N GLN A 92 0.84 8.20 18.12
CA GLN A 92 0.82 9.46 18.88
C GLN A 92 1.82 9.42 20.03
#